data_AF-A0A2S1R070-F1
#
_entry.id   AF-A0A2S1R070-F1
#
_cell.length_a   1.000
_cell.length_b   1.000
_cell.length_c   1.000
_cell.angle_alpha   90.00
_cell.angle_beta   90.00
_cell.angle_gamma   90.00
#
_symmetry.space_group_name_H-M   'P 1'
#
loop_
_entity.id
_entity.type
_entity.pdbx_description
1 polymer ?
#
loop_
_entity_poly.entity_id
_entity_poly.type
_entity_poly.pdbx_seq_one_letter_code
_entity_poly.pdbx_strand_id
1 'polypeptide(L)'
;MKKLLVCLLMAFAMNMAAQDKQVPLSIRNFELYSILKKSNSFKDFPALPETVTEHYAGGQLLYTAAETDKFTLQIMADGEFRFKMKKPAPSMTDSTYYIRFPNNQVFGYVMHTLKTGVVQVTVYQGEKFVYTGDIKK
;
A
#
# COMPACT_ATOMS: atom_id res chain seq x y z
N MET A 1 -27.86 -23.25 -31.95
CA MET A 1 -27.77 -22.00 -31.15
C MET A 1 -26.95 -22.12 -29.86
N LYS A 2 -26.76 -23.32 -29.26
CA LYS A 2 -25.97 -23.47 -28.01
C LYS A 2 -24.46 -23.16 -28.17
N LYS A 3 -23.87 -23.41 -29.34
CA LYS A 3 -22.43 -23.19 -29.60
C LYS A 3 -22.03 -21.70 -29.69
N LEU A 4 -22.94 -20.83 -30.13
CA LEU A 4 -22.67 -19.39 -30.23
C LEU A 4 -22.63 -18.72 -28.85
N LEU A 5 -23.47 -19.18 -27.92
CA LEU A 5 -23.56 -18.65 -26.56
C LEU A 5 -22.27 -18.93 -25.76
N VAL A 6 -21.67 -20.10 -25.96
CA VAL A 6 -20.42 -20.51 -25.28
C VAL A 6 -19.23 -19.70 -25.78
N CYS A 7 -19.16 -19.39 -27.08
CA CYS A 7 -18.12 -18.49 -27.61
C CYS A 7 -18.27 -17.05 -27.10
N LEU A 8 -19.50 -16.54 -26.95
CA LEU A 8 -19.75 -15.22 -26.38
C LEU A 8 -19.41 -15.14 -24.89
N LEU A 9 -19.71 -16.20 -24.12
CA LEU A 9 -19.34 -16.31 -22.71
C LEU A 9 -17.82 -16.40 -22.50
N MET A 10 -17.10 -17.12 -23.36
CA MET A 10 -15.64 -17.15 -23.31
C MET A 10 -15.02 -15.80 -23.68
N ALA A 11 -15.57 -15.07 -24.65
CA ALA A 11 -15.10 -13.72 -25.00
C ALA A 11 -15.34 -12.70 -23.87
N PHE A 12 -16.43 -12.84 -23.09
CA PHE A 12 -16.65 -12.06 -21.88
C PHE A 12 -15.69 -12.43 -20.74
N ALA A 13 -15.39 -13.73 -20.57
CA ALA A 13 -14.47 -14.20 -19.54
C ALA A 13 -13.02 -13.72 -19.76
N MET A 14 -12.59 -13.55 -21.03
CA MET A 14 -11.24 -13.05 -21.33
C MET A 14 -11.04 -11.55 -21.06
N ASN A 15 -12.10 -10.73 -21.05
CA ASN A 15 -12.02 -9.32 -20.66
C ASN A 15 -11.98 -9.10 -19.14
N MET A 16 -12.12 -10.16 -18.34
CA MET A 16 -11.93 -10.12 -16.88
C MET A 16 -10.51 -10.52 -16.45
N ALA A 17 -9.57 -10.65 -17.41
CA ALA A 17 -8.18 -10.93 -17.08
C ALA A 17 -7.58 -9.78 -16.25
N ALA A 18 -6.77 -10.13 -15.24
CA ALA A 18 -5.97 -9.16 -14.53
C ALA A 18 -4.96 -8.54 -15.52
N GLN A 19 -4.88 -7.21 -15.53
CA GLN A 19 -3.98 -6.47 -16.41
C GLN A 19 -3.07 -5.58 -15.59
N ASP A 20 -1.76 -5.74 -15.81
CA ASP A 20 -0.73 -4.92 -15.21
C ASP A 20 -0.26 -3.86 -16.21
N LYS A 21 -0.11 -2.62 -15.75
CA LYS A 21 0.35 -1.51 -16.57
C LYS A 21 1.39 -0.68 -15.83
N GLN A 22 2.56 -0.52 -16.45
CA GLN A 22 3.58 0.37 -15.92
C GLN A 22 3.28 1.82 -16.29
N VAL A 23 3.23 2.71 -15.30
CA VAL A 23 2.87 4.13 -15.45
C VAL A 23 3.73 5.01 -14.53
N PRO A 24 3.85 6.32 -14.81
CA PRO A 24 4.40 7.26 -13.84
C PRO A 24 3.53 7.33 -12.59
N LEU A 25 4.15 7.50 -11.42
CA LEU A 25 3.45 7.78 -10.17
C LEU A 25 2.59 9.03 -10.33
N SER A 26 1.32 8.95 -9.94
CA SER A 26 0.43 10.11 -10.03
C SER A 26 0.92 11.27 -9.16
N ILE A 27 0.75 12.50 -9.67
CA ILE A 27 1.10 13.74 -8.94
C ILE A 27 0.42 13.75 -7.56
N ARG A 28 -0.85 13.33 -7.50
CA ARG A 28 -1.60 13.24 -6.25
C ARG A 28 -0.95 12.31 -5.23
N ASN A 29 -0.50 11.12 -5.64
CA ASN A 29 0.17 10.19 -4.73
C ASN A 29 1.52 10.72 -4.28
N PHE A 30 2.24 11.41 -5.16
CA PHE A 30 3.49 12.09 -4.82
C PHE A 30 3.28 13.21 -3.78
N GLU A 31 2.25 14.02 -3.92
CA GLU A 31 1.88 15.06 -2.94
C GLU A 31 1.50 14.48 -1.58
N LEU A 32 0.67 13.42 -1.56
CA LEU A 32 0.28 12.74 -0.33
C LEU A 32 1.49 12.13 0.39
N TYR A 33 2.38 11.49 -0.36
CA TYR A 33 3.63 10.98 0.19
C TYR A 33 4.55 12.09 0.71
N SER A 34 4.56 13.25 0.05
CA SER A 34 5.30 14.42 0.53
C SER A 34 4.75 14.95 1.86
N ILE A 35 3.43 14.89 2.08
CA ILE A 35 2.82 15.18 3.38
C ILE A 35 3.29 14.17 4.43
N LEU A 36 3.29 12.87 4.10
CA LEU A 36 3.78 11.83 5.00
C LEU A 36 5.21 12.14 5.47
N LYS A 37 6.13 12.40 4.53
CA LYS A 37 7.54 12.69 4.82
C LYS A 37 7.78 13.95 5.64
N LYS A 38 6.85 14.91 5.66
CA LYS A 38 6.94 16.10 6.51
C LYS A 38 6.68 15.78 7.98
N SER A 39 6.01 14.67 8.29
CA SER A 39 5.81 14.23 9.67
C SER A 39 7.12 13.70 10.26
N ASN A 40 7.41 14.09 11.51
CA ASN A 40 8.62 13.66 12.23
C ASN A 40 8.74 12.13 12.33
N SER A 41 7.62 11.40 12.41
CA SER A 41 7.62 9.94 12.47
C SER A 41 8.05 9.27 11.15
N PHE A 42 8.05 10.00 10.05
CA PHE A 42 8.26 9.47 8.70
C PHE A 42 9.35 10.22 7.91
N LYS A 43 10.06 11.17 8.52
CA LYS A 43 11.11 11.95 7.84
C LYS A 43 12.17 11.08 7.15
N ASP A 44 12.49 9.93 7.76
CA ASP A 44 13.49 8.98 7.29
C ASP A 44 12.90 7.94 6.31
N PHE A 45 11.63 8.07 5.93
CA PHE A 45 11.02 7.18 4.95
C PHE A 45 11.75 7.28 3.59
N PRO A 46 12.00 6.12 2.95
CA PRO A 46 12.68 6.05 1.67
C PRO A 46 11.82 6.62 0.55
N ALA A 47 12.41 7.41 -0.34
CA ALA A 47 11.71 8.06 -1.46
C ALA A 47 10.88 7.08 -2.29
N LEU A 48 9.77 7.56 -2.84
CA LEU A 48 8.97 6.79 -3.78
C LEU A 48 9.67 6.67 -5.13
N PRO A 49 9.55 5.53 -5.81
CA PRO A 49 9.96 5.41 -7.20
C PRO A 49 9.05 6.26 -8.10
N GLU A 50 9.62 6.77 -9.18
CA GLU A 50 8.91 7.59 -10.17
C GLU A 50 7.94 6.77 -11.03
N THR A 51 8.20 5.46 -11.16
CA THR A 51 7.42 4.54 -11.97
C THR A 51 6.82 3.46 -11.09
N VAL A 52 5.56 3.13 -11.36
CA VAL A 52 4.75 2.17 -10.61
C VAL A 52 3.99 1.27 -11.56
N THR A 53 3.49 0.15 -11.04
CA THR A 53 2.65 -0.80 -11.78
C THR A 53 1.22 -0.69 -11.27
N GLU A 54 0.28 -0.33 -12.13
CA GLU A 54 -1.15 -0.41 -11.83
C GLU A 54 -1.66 -1.81 -12.13
N HIS A 55 -2.43 -2.37 -11.20
CA HIS A 55 -3.06 -3.68 -11.31
C HIS A 55 -4.57 -3.50 -11.45
N TYR A 56 -5.10 -3.97 -12.58
CA TYR A 56 -6.52 -3.87 -12.92
C TYR A 56 -7.18 -5.25 -12.92
N ALA A 57 -8.47 -5.31 -12.59
CA ALA A 57 -9.32 -6.48 -12.83
C ALA A 57 -10.69 -6.02 -13.34
N GLY A 58 -11.17 -6.60 -14.43
CA GLY A 58 -12.45 -6.20 -15.05
C GLY A 58 -12.49 -4.70 -15.42
N GLY A 59 -11.35 -4.11 -15.79
CA GLY A 59 -11.22 -2.69 -16.12
C GLY A 59 -11.20 -1.74 -14.92
N GLN A 60 -11.29 -2.25 -13.68
CA GLN A 60 -11.19 -1.44 -12.46
C GLN A 60 -9.79 -1.52 -11.86
N LEU A 61 -9.22 -0.37 -11.50
CA LEU A 61 -7.96 -0.32 -10.76
C LEU A 61 -8.18 -0.94 -9.37
N LEU A 62 -7.39 -1.94 -9.01
CA LEU A 62 -7.41 -2.55 -7.69
C LEU A 62 -6.39 -1.88 -6.76
N TYR A 63 -5.17 -1.75 -7.25
CA TYR A 63 -4.08 -1.08 -6.56
C TYR A 63 -2.95 -0.70 -7.52
N THR A 64 -2.14 0.26 -7.10
CA THR A 64 -0.86 0.60 -7.70
C THR A 64 0.26 0.04 -6.84
N ALA A 65 1.26 -0.60 -7.41
CA ALA A 65 2.36 -1.22 -6.70
C ALA A 65 3.71 -0.65 -7.12
N ALA A 66 4.65 -0.66 -6.19
CA ALA A 66 6.04 -0.37 -6.47
C ALA A 66 6.96 -1.15 -5.53
N GLU A 67 8.16 -1.46 -5.99
CA GLU A 67 9.12 -2.23 -5.21
C GLU A 67 10.49 -1.56 -5.26
N THR A 68 11.10 -1.41 -4.10
CA THR A 68 12.46 -0.90 -3.93
C THR A 68 13.26 -1.87 -3.07
N ASP A 69 14.56 -1.62 -2.91
CA ASP A 69 15.40 -2.41 -2.00
C ASP A 69 15.00 -2.28 -0.52
N LYS A 70 14.24 -1.23 -0.18
CA LYS A 70 13.89 -0.89 1.21
C LYS A 70 12.47 -1.32 1.57
N PHE A 71 11.53 -1.29 0.65
CA PHE A 71 10.12 -1.58 0.89
C PHE A 71 9.40 -2.06 -0.37
N THR A 72 8.26 -2.72 -0.16
CA THR A 72 7.20 -2.82 -1.16
C THR A 72 6.08 -1.85 -0.80
N LEU A 73 5.52 -1.20 -1.82
CA LEU A 73 4.39 -0.29 -1.72
C LEU A 73 3.20 -0.86 -2.47
N GLN A 74 2.04 -0.75 -1.86
CA GLN A 74 0.76 -0.81 -2.56
C GLN A 74 -0.07 0.42 -2.19
N ILE A 75 -0.63 1.09 -3.18
CA ILE A 75 -1.63 2.15 -3.01
C ILE A 75 -2.95 1.55 -3.49
N MET A 76 -3.83 1.24 -2.56
CA MET A 76 -5.13 0.65 -2.84
C MET A 76 -6.02 1.64 -3.59
N ALA A 77 -7.02 1.15 -4.32
CA ALA A 77 -7.97 1.99 -5.06
C ALA A 77 -8.71 3.01 -4.18
N ASP A 78 -8.85 2.74 -2.88
CA ASP A 78 -9.46 3.64 -1.90
C ASP A 78 -8.48 4.67 -1.30
N GLY A 79 -7.24 4.71 -1.80
CA GLY A 79 -6.21 5.66 -1.40
C GLY A 79 -5.42 5.25 -0.15
N GLU A 80 -5.56 4.02 0.35
CA GLU A 80 -4.71 3.49 1.41
C GLU A 80 -3.32 3.11 0.88
N PHE A 81 -2.29 3.69 1.49
CA PHE A 81 -0.90 3.33 1.27
C PHE A 81 -0.52 2.20 2.24
N ARG A 82 0.01 1.12 1.67
CA ARG A 82 0.55 -0.03 2.39
C ARG A 82 2.04 -0.13 2.11
N PHE A 83 2.86 0.10 3.13
CA PHE A 83 4.31 -0.07 3.03
C PHE A 83 4.73 -1.29 3.82
N LYS A 84 5.34 -2.28 3.18
CA LYS A 84 5.99 -3.39 3.87
C LYS A 84 7.49 -3.23 3.77
N MET A 85 8.16 -3.07 4.90
CA MET A 85 9.61 -2.85 4.95
C MET A 85 10.34 -4.18 4.73
N LYS A 86 11.28 -4.20 3.79
CA LYS A 86 12.11 -5.39 3.50
C LYS A 86 13.23 -5.58 4.51
N LYS A 87 13.66 -4.50 5.16
CA LYS A 87 14.75 -4.46 6.14
C LYS A 87 14.24 -3.75 7.40
N PRO A 88 13.40 -4.42 8.22
CA PRO A 88 12.93 -3.84 9.47
C PRO A 88 14.09 -3.71 10.48
N ALA A 89 13.86 -3.01 11.59
CA ALA A 89 14.87 -2.85 12.64
C ALA A 89 15.33 -4.21 13.21
N PRO A 90 16.56 -4.33 13.74
CA PRO A 90 17.12 -5.63 14.18
C PRO A 90 16.28 -6.40 15.21
N SER A 91 15.43 -5.72 15.99
CA SER A 91 14.52 -6.32 16.97
C SER A 91 13.20 -6.84 16.36
N MET A 92 12.94 -6.53 15.09
CA MET A 92 11.69 -6.79 14.39
C MET A 92 11.91 -7.84 13.28
N THR A 93 10.88 -8.65 13.02
CA THR A 93 10.81 -9.60 11.90
C THR A 93 9.99 -9.05 10.74
N ASP A 94 9.00 -8.22 11.02
CA ASP A 94 8.16 -7.56 10.01
C ASP A 94 7.77 -6.16 10.47
N SER A 95 7.57 -5.27 9.50
CA SER A 95 7.08 -3.92 9.73
C SER A 95 6.21 -3.49 8.55
N THR A 96 4.91 -3.34 8.80
CA THR A 96 3.94 -2.97 7.77
C THR A 96 3.13 -1.75 8.21
N TYR A 97 3.10 -0.72 7.37
CA TYR A 97 2.37 0.53 7.57
C TYR A 97 1.10 0.54 6.73
N TYR A 98 0.02 1.07 7.28
CA TYR A 98 -1.29 1.27 6.64
C TYR A 98 -1.70 2.72 6.86
N ILE A 99 -1.60 3.55 5.82
CA ILE A 99 -1.73 5.00 5.94
C ILE A 99 -2.73 5.53 4.91
N ARG A 100 -3.60 6.45 5.33
CA ARG A 100 -4.55 7.20 4.52
C ARG A 100 -4.38 8.69 4.76
N PHE A 101 -4.96 9.48 3.86
CA PHE A 101 -4.84 10.95 3.88
C PHE A 101 -6.19 11.69 3.78
N PRO A 102 -7.18 11.41 4.66
CA PRO A 102 -8.40 12.21 4.67
C PRO A 102 -8.07 13.67 4.91
N ASN A 103 -8.59 14.57 4.08
CA ASN A 103 -8.32 16.01 4.13
C ASN A 103 -6.81 16.36 4.18
N ASN A 104 -5.97 15.61 3.45
CA ASN A 104 -4.51 15.82 3.40
C ASN A 104 -3.80 15.70 4.76
N GLN A 105 -4.37 14.96 5.70
CA GLN A 105 -3.76 14.68 7.01
C GLN A 105 -3.43 13.21 7.15
N VAL A 106 -2.32 12.86 7.80
CA VAL A 106 -1.91 11.47 7.99
C VAL A 106 -2.85 10.77 8.97
N PHE A 107 -3.44 9.65 8.57
CA PHE A 107 -4.20 8.77 9.46
C PHE A 107 -3.78 7.33 9.18
N GLY A 108 -3.56 6.53 10.21
CA GLY A 108 -3.23 5.12 9.99
C GLY A 108 -2.51 4.49 11.14
N TYR A 109 -1.88 3.35 10.88
CA TYR A 109 -1.11 2.63 11.88
C TYR A 109 0.04 1.85 11.25
N VAL A 110 1.00 1.47 12.10
CA VAL A 110 2.05 0.51 11.76
C VAL A 110 1.92 -0.70 12.67
N MET A 111 2.17 -1.87 12.10
CA MET A 111 2.33 -3.13 12.83
C MET A 111 3.78 -3.56 12.74
N HIS A 112 4.43 -3.69 13.89
CA HIS A 112 5.75 -4.29 14.02
C HIS A 112 5.61 -5.67 14.66
N THR A 113 6.03 -6.71 13.96
CA THR A 113 6.18 -8.02 14.59
C THR A 113 7.59 -8.10 15.17
N LEU A 114 7.70 -8.27 16.48
CA LEU A 114 8.97 -8.42 17.17
C LEU A 114 9.48 -9.87 17.01
N LYS A 115 10.78 -10.07 17.16
CA LYS A 115 11.37 -11.42 17.20
C LYS A 115 10.83 -12.30 18.33
N THR A 116 10.26 -11.69 19.36
CA THR A 116 9.57 -12.37 20.47
C THR A 116 8.18 -12.89 20.08
N GLY A 117 7.68 -12.56 18.89
CA GLY A 117 6.33 -12.91 18.42
C GLY A 117 5.24 -11.92 18.85
N VAL A 118 5.57 -10.93 19.68
CA VAL A 118 4.66 -9.83 20.03
C VAL A 118 4.45 -8.92 18.83
N VAL A 119 3.20 -8.52 18.60
CA VAL A 119 2.87 -7.51 17.58
C VAL A 119 2.64 -6.19 18.28
N GLN A 120 3.51 -5.22 18.01
CA GLN A 120 3.37 -3.85 18.47
C GLN A 120 2.62 -3.04 17.41
N VAL A 121 1.54 -2.37 17.80
CA VAL A 121 0.74 -1.52 16.92
C VAL A 121 0.88 -0.07 17.35
N THR A 122 1.24 0.79 16.41
CA THR A 122 1.38 2.24 16.64
C THR A 122 0.45 3.01 15.71
N VAL A 123 -0.40 3.88 16.28
CA VAL A 123 -1.44 4.64 15.56
C VAL A 123 -1.02 6.09 15.36
N TYR A 124 -1.29 6.63 14.16
CA TYR A 124 -0.98 7.99 13.73
C TYR A 124 -2.26 8.76 13.40
N GLN A 125 -2.34 10.00 13.87
CA GLN A 125 -3.39 10.96 13.53
C GLN A 125 -2.78 12.37 13.42
N GLY A 126 -2.80 12.93 12.22
CA GLY A 126 -2.10 14.16 11.88
C GLY A 126 -0.59 14.02 12.12
N GLU A 127 -0.01 14.99 12.81
CA GLU A 127 1.42 15.00 13.19
C GLU A 127 1.70 14.24 14.49
N LYS A 128 0.68 13.67 15.13
CA LYS A 128 0.78 13.07 16.46
C LYS A 128 0.73 11.55 16.41
N PHE A 129 1.61 10.96 17.19
CA PHE A 129 1.48 9.60 17.70
C PHE A 129 0.32 9.57 18.70
N VAL A 130 -0.62 8.64 18.53
CA VAL A 130 -1.84 8.58 19.36
C VAL A 130 -1.76 7.44 20.38
N TYR A 131 -1.22 6.29 20.00
CA TYR A 131 -1.26 5.09 20.82
C TYR A 131 -0.23 4.04 20.36
N THR A 132 0.41 3.36 21.31
CA THR A 132 1.17 2.12 21.10
C THR A 132 0.62 1.06 22.03
N GLY A 133 0.31 -0.11 21.49
CA GLY A 133 -0.09 -1.26 22.27
C GLY A 133 0.53 -2.55 21.75
N ASP A 134 0.63 -3.53 22.64
CA ASP A 134 1.14 -4.86 22.33
C ASP A 134 -0.01 -5.86 22.23
N ILE A 135 -0.02 -6.65 21.16
CA ILE A 135 -0.92 -7.77 20.96
C ILE A 135 -0.06 -9.03 21.11
N LYS A 136 -0.32 -9.81 22.17
CA LYS A 136 0.24 -11.15 22.32
C LYS A 136 -0.62 -12.12 21.51
N LYS A 137 0.02 -12.94 20.69
CA LYS A 137 -0.62 -14.12 20.11
C LYS A 137 -0.90 -15.14 21.20
#